data_AF-A0A955PPL5-F1
#
_entry.id   AF-A0A955PPL5-F1
#
_cell.length_a   1.000
_cell.length_b   1.000
_cell.length_c   1.000
_cell.angle_alpha   90.00
_cell.angle_beta   90.00
_cell.angle_gamma   90.00
#
_symmetry.space_group_name_H-M   'P 1'
#
loop_
_entity.id
_entity.type
_entity.pdbx_description
1 polymer ?
#
loop_
_entity_poly.entity_id
_entity_poly.type
_entity_poly.pdbx_seq_one_letter_code
_entity_poly.pdbx_strand_id
1 'polypeptide(L)'
;MKSNRASTRVLGLVLLLIVGFLFLWGMRVASELLLESVRNAKKKQVPSRVISASIPSIQSATGEYLPETQLRADGTLTQIFRIPLGTTSTLDVKTGEKRYVSSLSLTNSGDDTIQDIRLHELGRDWSSAEAILRTIIESRHPQSDREKALAIFDYVHDHLGIEAYRSRWDCFDVWKAFNCYGMGHCEVHSRTVAALWEMADLASIQANVGFKPGLDLLNHTMAEVFYENNWHLFDSHGSNFFLGPDNRTILGWRELWESPEWIERSGPVGDLYSPFDHTLWMDDEKYD
;
A
#
# COMPACT_ATOMS: atom_id res chain seq x y z
N MET A 1 -21.33 -70.15 -15.06
CA MET A 1 -21.17 -68.85 -14.37
C MET A 1 -20.15 -67.94 -15.09
N LYS A 2 -20.47 -67.42 -16.28
CA LYS A 2 -19.57 -66.56 -17.09
C LYS A 2 -20.27 -65.27 -17.59
N SER A 3 -21.12 -64.62 -16.78
CA SER A 3 -21.86 -63.42 -17.26
C SER A 3 -21.82 -62.16 -16.37
N ASN A 4 -20.94 -62.05 -15.36
CA ASN A 4 -20.93 -60.87 -14.45
C ASN A 4 -19.70 -59.95 -14.56
N ARG A 5 -18.78 -60.16 -15.51
CA ARG A 5 -17.59 -59.29 -15.67
C ARG A 5 -17.81 -58.06 -16.56
N ALA A 6 -18.85 -58.06 -17.39
CA ALA A 6 -19.13 -56.92 -18.28
C ALA A 6 -19.85 -55.79 -17.52
N SER A 7 -20.79 -56.11 -16.63
CA SER A 7 -21.56 -55.13 -15.84
C SER A 7 -20.69 -54.34 -14.86
N THR A 8 -19.69 -54.98 -14.26
CA THR A 8 -18.76 -54.35 -13.31
C THR A 8 -17.84 -53.32 -13.97
N ARG A 9 -17.43 -53.53 -15.23
CA ARG A 9 -16.60 -52.56 -15.97
C ARG A 9 -17.38 -51.32 -16.40
N VAL A 10 -18.63 -51.50 -16.82
CA VAL A 10 -19.51 -50.38 -17.19
C VAL A 10 -19.83 -49.53 -15.97
N LEU A 11 -20.13 -50.15 -14.82
CA LEU A 11 -20.39 -49.43 -13.58
C LEU A 11 -19.16 -48.63 -13.10
N GLY A 12 -17.95 -49.20 -13.21
CA GLY A 12 -16.70 -48.51 -12.87
C GLY A 12 -16.43 -47.30 -13.75
N LEU A 13 -16.70 -47.39 -15.07
CA LEU A 13 -16.52 -46.27 -16.00
C LEU A 13 -17.51 -45.14 -15.70
N VAL A 14 -18.78 -45.47 -15.43
CA VAL A 14 -19.82 -44.50 -15.06
C VAL A 14 -19.45 -43.77 -13.76
N LEU A 15 -18.95 -44.50 -12.76
CA LEU A 15 -18.51 -43.90 -11.50
C LEU A 15 -17.34 -42.93 -11.70
N LEU A 16 -16.36 -43.31 -12.53
CA LEU A 16 -15.22 -42.45 -12.88
C LEU A 16 -15.65 -41.16 -13.58
N LEU A 17 -16.64 -41.24 -14.49
CA LEU A 17 -17.19 -40.07 -15.16
C LEU A 17 -17.95 -39.16 -14.20
N ILE A 18 -18.71 -39.72 -13.26
CA ILE A 18 -19.43 -38.95 -12.23
C ILE A 18 -18.44 -38.24 -11.31
N VAL A 19 -17.40 -38.93 -10.84
CA VAL A 19 -16.35 -38.33 -9.98
C VAL A 19 -15.59 -37.24 -10.73
N GLY A 20 -15.22 -37.47 -11.99
CA GLY A 20 -14.58 -36.46 -12.83
C GLY A 20 -15.44 -35.22 -13.06
N PHE A 21 -16.74 -35.41 -13.30
CA PHE A 21 -17.69 -34.32 -13.46
C PHE A 21 -17.84 -33.49 -12.17
N LEU A 22 -18.00 -34.16 -11.01
CA LEU A 22 -18.13 -33.48 -9.72
C LEU A 22 -16.85 -32.69 -9.36
N PHE A 23 -15.67 -33.23 -9.68
CA PHE A 23 -14.40 -32.55 -9.46
C PHE A 23 -14.29 -31.27 -10.31
N LEU A 24 -14.58 -31.37 -11.62
CA LEU A 24 -14.57 -30.21 -12.52
C LEU A 24 -15.62 -29.17 -12.15
N TRP A 25 -16.80 -29.61 -11.71
CA TRP A 25 -17.85 -28.71 -11.22
C TRP A 25 -17.42 -27.99 -9.94
N GLY A 26 -16.82 -28.70 -8.98
CA GLY A 26 -16.26 -28.10 -7.77
C GLY A 26 -15.18 -27.06 -8.05
N MET A 27 -14.26 -27.35 -8.98
CA MET A 27 -13.23 -26.38 -9.41
C MET A 27 -13.86 -25.12 -10.02
N ARG A 28 -14.91 -25.25 -10.81
CA ARG A 28 -15.61 -24.10 -11.40
C ARG A 28 -16.28 -23.24 -10.32
N VAL A 29 -16.97 -23.84 -9.36
CA VAL A 29 -17.60 -23.12 -8.25
C VAL A 29 -16.56 -22.40 -7.39
N ALA A 30 -15.43 -23.04 -7.07
CA ALA A 30 -14.34 -22.42 -6.33
C ALA A 30 -13.74 -21.20 -7.07
N SER A 31 -13.58 -21.30 -8.40
CA SER A 31 -13.10 -20.19 -9.23
C SER A 31 -14.06 -18.99 -9.23
N GLU A 32 -15.37 -19.24 -9.37
CA GLU A 32 -16.38 -18.17 -9.34
C GLU A 32 -16.44 -17.49 -7.97
N LEU A 33 -16.37 -18.25 -6.86
CA LEU A 33 -16.31 -17.71 -5.51
C LEU A 33 -15.05 -16.86 -5.26
N LEU A 34 -13.90 -17.30 -5.79
CA LEU A 34 -12.65 -16.54 -5.71
C LEU A 34 -12.77 -15.22 -6.50
N LEU A 35 -13.31 -15.26 -7.72
CA LEU A 35 -13.53 -14.08 -8.55
C LEU A 35 -14.52 -13.10 -7.90
N GLU A 36 -15.57 -13.60 -7.26
CA GLU A 36 -16.53 -12.77 -6.53
C GLU A 36 -15.91 -12.15 -5.27
N SER A 37 -15.08 -12.91 -4.53
CA SER A 37 -14.30 -12.38 -3.42
C SER A 37 -13.35 -11.25 -3.85
N VAL A 38 -12.62 -11.43 -4.96
CA VAL A 38 -11.73 -10.39 -5.52
C VAL A 38 -12.52 -9.16 -5.98
N ARG A 39 -13.69 -9.35 -6.61
CA ARG A 39 -14.59 -8.24 -6.99
C ARG A 39 -15.12 -7.49 -5.78
N ASN A 40 -15.41 -8.19 -4.69
CA ASN A 40 -15.89 -7.59 -3.44
C ASN A 40 -14.77 -6.91 -2.64
N ALA A 41 -13.55 -7.44 -2.68
CA ALA A 41 -12.36 -6.81 -2.09
C ALA A 41 -12.06 -5.46 -2.77
N LYS A 42 -12.20 -5.36 -4.10
CA LYS A 42 -12.09 -4.08 -4.84
C LYS A 42 -13.17 -3.04 -4.46
N LYS A 43 -14.27 -3.46 -3.85
CA LYS A 43 -15.34 -2.56 -3.39
C LYS A 43 -15.13 -2.03 -1.97
N LYS A 44 -14.19 -2.58 -1.19
CA LYS A 44 -13.80 -1.98 0.09
C LYS A 44 -12.96 -0.73 -0.20
N GLN A 45 -13.67 0.39 -0.19
CA GLN A 45 -13.13 1.74 -0.26
C GLN A 45 -12.06 1.93 0.83
N VAL A 46 -10.85 2.24 0.42
CA VAL A 46 -9.83 2.85 1.29
C VAL A 46 -10.42 4.16 1.83
N PRO A 47 -10.31 4.45 3.14
CA PRO A 47 -10.84 5.68 3.71
C PRO A 47 -10.19 6.89 3.03
N SER A 48 -11.02 7.80 2.50
CA SER A 48 -10.57 9.02 1.83
C SER A 48 -10.30 10.13 2.84
N ARG A 49 -9.07 10.65 2.83
CA ARG A 49 -8.66 11.87 3.55
C ARG A 49 -9.20 13.12 2.86
N VAL A 50 -9.57 14.09 3.68
CA VAL A 50 -9.99 15.44 3.27
C VAL A 50 -8.78 16.21 2.76
N ILE A 51 -8.94 16.90 1.64
CA ILE A 51 -7.94 17.76 1.02
C ILE A 51 -8.09 19.17 1.60
N SER A 52 -7.18 19.56 2.48
CA SER A 52 -6.86 20.97 2.77
C SER A 52 -5.56 21.06 3.57
N ALA A 53 -4.64 21.97 3.20
CA ALA A 53 -3.93 22.87 4.12
C ALA A 53 -2.87 23.73 3.38
N SER A 54 -2.69 24.95 3.89
CA SER A 54 -1.77 26.01 3.50
C SER A 54 -0.51 26.02 4.39
N ILE A 55 0.65 26.44 3.85
CA ILE A 55 1.92 26.65 4.60
C ILE A 55 2.63 27.94 4.10
N PRO A 56 3.33 28.71 4.95
CA PRO A 56 3.63 30.12 4.71
C PRO A 56 4.94 30.42 3.95
N SER A 57 4.83 31.43 3.08
CA SER A 57 5.85 32.38 2.59
C SER A 57 7.13 31.82 1.94
N ILE A 58 7.03 31.58 0.64
CA ILE A 58 7.99 32.13 -0.33
C ILE A 58 7.17 33.16 -1.13
N GLN A 59 7.74 34.30 -1.51
CA GLN A 59 7.03 35.33 -2.29
C GLN A 59 6.51 34.75 -3.61
N SER A 60 5.32 34.16 -3.57
CA SER A 60 4.55 33.72 -4.72
C SER A 60 3.56 34.83 -5.05
N ALA A 61 3.46 35.17 -6.33
CA ALA A 61 2.27 35.83 -6.82
C ALA A 61 1.15 34.78 -6.77
N THR A 62 0.44 34.68 -5.65
CA THR A 62 -0.77 33.86 -5.53
C THR A 62 -1.87 34.51 -6.37
N GLY A 63 -1.99 34.09 -7.64
CA GLY A 63 -3.20 34.31 -8.42
C GLY A 63 -4.16 33.15 -8.16
N GLU A 64 -5.37 33.42 -7.66
CA GLU A 64 -6.46 32.43 -7.75
C GLU A 64 -6.85 32.30 -9.23
N TYR A 65 -6.39 31.23 -9.89
CA TYR A 65 -6.82 30.92 -11.25
C TYR A 65 -8.12 30.13 -11.18
N LEU A 66 -9.23 30.79 -11.53
CA LEU A 66 -10.52 30.10 -11.67
C LEU A 66 -10.44 29.17 -12.90
N PRO A 67 -10.70 27.87 -12.74
CA PRO A 67 -10.68 26.94 -13.86
C PRO A 67 -11.82 27.20 -14.83
N GLU A 68 -11.53 27.05 -16.11
CA GLU A 68 -12.60 26.81 -17.08
C GLU A 68 -13.18 25.43 -16.81
N THR A 69 -14.46 25.37 -16.42
CA THR A 69 -15.13 24.11 -16.06
C THR A 69 -16.07 23.67 -17.17
N GLN A 70 -15.90 22.44 -17.64
CA GLN A 70 -16.72 21.83 -18.68
C GLN A 70 -17.33 20.51 -18.16
N LEU A 71 -18.66 20.41 -18.12
CA LEU A 71 -19.36 19.17 -17.83
C LEU A 71 -19.53 18.38 -19.13
N ARG A 72 -18.95 17.18 -19.19
CA ARG A 72 -19.09 16.26 -20.32
C ARG A 72 -20.42 15.52 -20.24
N ALA A 73 -20.89 15.01 -21.38
CA ALA A 73 -22.14 14.27 -21.50
C ALA A 73 -22.17 12.98 -20.66
N ASP A 74 -21.00 12.43 -20.30
CA ASP A 74 -20.85 11.25 -19.44
C ASP A 74 -20.86 11.59 -17.93
N GLY A 75 -21.06 12.86 -17.57
CA GLY A 75 -21.04 13.34 -16.19
C GLY A 75 -19.64 13.69 -15.65
N THR A 76 -18.57 13.49 -16.44
CA THR A 76 -17.21 13.88 -16.07
C THR A 76 -17.06 15.40 -16.10
N LEU A 77 -16.46 15.97 -15.06
CA LEU A 77 -16.16 17.39 -14.99
C LEU A 77 -14.69 17.60 -15.37
N THR A 78 -14.44 18.36 -16.45
CA THR A 78 -13.10 18.77 -16.86
C THR A 78 -12.85 20.18 -16.34
N GLN A 79 -11.74 20.38 -15.63
CA GLN A 79 -11.27 21.71 -15.23
C GLN A 79 -9.98 22.01 -15.99
N ILE A 80 -9.94 23.15 -16.67
CA ILE A 80 -8.78 23.60 -17.43
C ILE A 80 -8.20 24.81 -16.72
N PHE A 81 -6.91 24.72 -16.40
CA PHE A 81 -6.16 25.78 -15.73
C PHE A 81 -5.06 26.24 -16.67
N ARG A 82 -4.90 27.57 -16.81
CA ARG A 82 -3.79 28.18 -17.56
C ARG A 82 -2.79 28.71 -16.54
N ILE A 83 -1.64 28.07 -16.47
CA ILE A 83 -0.59 28.39 -15.50
C ILE A 83 0.54 29.13 -16.24
N PRO A 84 0.85 30.39 -15.87
CA PRO A 84 2.01 31.09 -16.44
C PRO A 84 3.33 30.38 -16.12
N LEU A 85 4.32 30.54 -17.00
CA LEU A 85 5.66 30.05 -16.72
C LEU A 85 6.29 30.78 -15.52
N GLY A 86 7.07 30.04 -14.74
CA GLY A 86 7.78 30.57 -13.57
C GLY A 86 6.90 30.84 -12.35
N THR A 87 5.63 30.42 -12.36
CA THR A 87 4.72 30.56 -11.22
C THR A 87 4.46 29.22 -10.53
N THR A 88 4.31 29.25 -9.21
CA THR A 88 3.69 28.16 -8.45
C THR A 88 2.18 28.42 -8.39
N SER A 89 1.40 27.46 -8.89
CA SER A 89 -0.07 27.50 -8.80
C SER A 89 -0.57 26.29 -8.03
N THR A 90 -1.47 26.54 -7.08
CA THR A 90 -2.17 25.48 -6.35
C THR A 90 -3.51 25.20 -7.02
N LEU A 91 -3.73 23.94 -7.38
CA LEU A 91 -5.00 23.46 -7.89
C LEU A 91 -5.88 23.03 -6.73
N ASP A 92 -6.92 23.80 -6.40
CA ASP A 92 -7.90 23.39 -5.39
C ASP A 92 -9.18 22.90 -6.09
N VAL A 93 -9.31 21.57 -6.21
CA VAL A 93 -10.46 20.93 -6.83
C VAL A 93 -11.58 20.80 -5.79
N LYS A 94 -12.29 21.89 -5.51
CA LYS A 94 -13.44 21.89 -4.59
C LYS A 94 -14.69 21.32 -5.27
N THR A 95 -14.90 20.00 -5.17
CA THR A 95 -16.02 19.35 -5.87
C THR A 95 -17.31 19.22 -5.06
N GLY A 96 -17.36 19.62 -3.79
CA GLY A 96 -18.57 19.55 -2.92
C GLY A 96 -19.04 18.12 -2.57
N GLU A 97 -18.74 17.14 -3.42
CA GLU A 97 -18.86 15.70 -3.23
C GLU A 97 -17.48 15.05 -3.46
N LYS A 98 -17.23 13.88 -2.86
CA LYS A 98 -15.99 13.09 -3.06
C LYS A 98 -15.85 12.70 -4.53
N ARG A 99 -15.16 13.54 -5.32
CA ARG A 99 -14.81 13.25 -6.72
C ARG A 99 -13.30 13.03 -6.80
N TYR A 100 -12.91 11.94 -7.43
CA TYR A 100 -11.50 11.61 -7.65
C TYR A 100 -11.02 12.25 -8.96
N VAL A 101 -9.77 12.69 -9.00
CA VAL A 101 -9.11 13.04 -10.27
C VAL A 101 -8.82 11.73 -10.99
N SER A 102 -9.61 11.42 -12.03
CA SER A 102 -9.46 10.19 -12.81
C SER A 102 -8.38 10.29 -13.90
N SER A 103 -8.01 11.51 -14.29
CA SER A 103 -6.94 11.77 -15.25
C SER A 103 -6.42 13.20 -15.08
N LEU A 104 -5.13 13.37 -15.38
CA LEU A 104 -4.44 14.64 -15.42
C LEU A 104 -3.70 14.73 -16.76
N SER A 105 -3.82 15.86 -17.45
CA SER A 105 -3.10 16.14 -18.69
C SER A 105 -2.44 17.50 -18.58
N LEU A 106 -1.19 17.58 -19.03
CA LEU A 106 -0.43 18.82 -19.11
C LEU A 106 -0.09 19.09 -20.58
N THR A 107 -0.49 20.25 -21.07
CA THR A 107 -0.23 20.69 -22.45
C THR A 107 0.57 21.98 -22.42
N ASN A 108 1.76 21.98 -23.01
CA ASN A 108 2.48 23.22 -23.29
C ASN A 108 1.77 23.96 -24.43
N SER A 109 1.31 25.19 -24.14
CA SER A 109 0.59 26.04 -25.12
C SER A 109 1.46 27.16 -25.68
N GLY A 110 2.73 27.26 -25.28
CA GLY A 110 3.70 28.22 -25.79
C GLY A 110 4.69 27.59 -26.77
N ASP A 111 5.55 28.43 -27.36
CA ASP A 111 6.55 28.01 -28.33
C ASP A 111 7.87 27.54 -27.68
N ASP A 112 8.09 27.90 -26.41
CA ASP A 112 9.28 27.53 -25.66
C ASP A 112 9.22 26.09 -25.15
N THR A 113 10.36 25.41 -25.12
CA THR A 113 10.47 24.10 -24.47
C THR A 113 10.45 24.27 -22.95
N ILE A 114 9.51 23.58 -22.29
CA ILE A 114 9.40 23.55 -20.83
C ILE A 114 10.07 22.28 -20.31
N GLN A 115 10.95 22.43 -19.32
CA GLN A 115 11.61 21.33 -18.62
C GLN A 115 11.32 21.43 -17.12
N ASP A 116 11.61 20.36 -16.36
CA ASP A 116 11.52 20.32 -14.90
C ASP A 116 10.14 20.65 -14.30
N ILE A 117 9.06 20.22 -14.98
CA ILE A 117 7.70 20.34 -14.45
C ILE A 117 7.56 19.45 -13.22
N ARG A 118 7.17 20.05 -12.09
CA ARG A 118 6.89 19.33 -10.84
C ARG A 118 5.42 19.44 -10.49
N LEU A 119 4.82 18.28 -10.21
CA LEU A 119 3.47 18.19 -9.67
C LEU A 119 3.54 17.77 -8.21
N HIS A 120 2.87 18.53 -7.35
CA HIS A 120 2.82 18.24 -5.91
C HIS A 120 1.38 18.00 -5.50
N GLU A 121 1.12 16.89 -4.82
CA GLU A 121 -0.16 16.61 -4.19
C GLU A 121 -0.19 17.25 -2.79
N LEU A 122 -1.17 18.11 -2.49
CA LEU A 122 -1.48 18.57 -1.11
C LEU A 122 -0.33 19.24 -0.34
N GLY A 123 0.52 20.01 -1.02
CA GLY A 123 1.66 20.67 -0.38
C GLY A 123 2.75 19.70 0.08
N ARG A 124 2.66 18.42 -0.29
CA ARG A 124 3.70 17.43 -0.03
C ARG A 124 4.84 17.64 -1.02
N ASP A 125 6.05 17.63 -0.52
CA ASP A 125 7.22 17.73 -1.36
C ASP A 125 7.72 16.33 -1.73
N TRP A 126 7.33 15.86 -2.91
CA TRP A 126 7.79 14.59 -3.47
C TRP A 126 8.91 14.77 -4.51
N SER A 127 9.59 15.92 -4.49
CA SER A 127 10.62 16.24 -5.48
C SER A 127 11.91 15.42 -5.35
N SER A 128 12.13 14.77 -4.20
CA SER A 128 13.23 13.84 -3.95
C SER A 128 12.88 12.89 -2.80
N ALA A 129 13.70 11.86 -2.58
CA ALA A 129 13.55 10.97 -1.42
C ALA A 129 13.73 11.72 -0.09
N GLU A 130 14.65 12.69 -0.03
CA GLU A 130 14.89 13.54 1.14
C GLU A 130 13.70 14.46 1.42
N ALA A 131 13.05 14.96 0.37
CA ALA A 131 11.85 15.77 0.49
C ALA A 131 10.66 14.95 1.02
N ILE A 132 10.54 13.70 0.57
CA ILE A 132 9.53 12.76 1.09
C ILE A 132 9.81 12.49 2.57
N LEU A 133 11.04 12.13 2.93
CA LEU A 133 11.41 11.90 4.33
C LEU A 133 11.13 13.13 5.19
N ARG A 134 11.54 14.33 4.75
CA ARG A 134 11.26 15.58 5.46
C ARG A 134 9.76 15.78 5.67
N THR A 135 8.94 15.54 4.64
CA THR A 135 7.47 15.61 4.74
C THR A 135 6.95 14.64 5.81
N ILE A 136 7.48 13.43 5.90
CA ILE A 136 7.10 12.43 6.93
C ILE A 136 7.42 12.96 8.32
N ILE A 137 8.67 13.40 8.54
CA ILE A 137 9.14 13.87 9.86
C ILE A 137 8.39 15.13 10.29
N GLU A 138 8.19 16.09 9.39
CA GLU A 138 7.48 17.33 9.70
C GLU A 138 5.99 17.10 9.95
N SER A 139 5.34 16.16 9.25
CA SER A 139 3.90 15.92 9.43
C SER A 139 3.56 15.08 10.66
N ARG A 140 4.48 14.22 11.11
CA ARG A 140 4.27 13.31 12.24
C ARG A 140 4.97 13.74 13.54
N HIS A 141 5.98 14.61 13.44
CA HIS A 141 6.78 15.10 14.57
C HIS A 141 7.28 13.99 15.52
N PRO A 142 7.94 12.92 15.03
CA PRO A 142 8.45 11.85 15.89
C PRO A 142 9.52 12.39 16.86
N GLN A 143 9.48 11.95 18.11
CA GLN A 143 10.40 12.34 19.19
C GLN A 143 11.40 11.23 19.57
N SER A 144 11.24 10.03 19.01
CA SER A 144 12.12 8.87 19.23
C SER A 144 12.37 8.09 17.95
N ASP A 145 13.39 7.23 17.94
CA ASP A 145 13.67 6.35 16.81
C ASP A 145 12.52 5.36 16.54
N ARG A 146 11.84 4.89 17.60
CA ARG A 146 10.62 4.09 17.50
C ARG A 146 9.50 4.85 16.78
N GLU A 147 9.20 6.07 17.21
CA GLU A 147 8.17 6.91 16.57
C GLU A 147 8.54 7.28 15.14
N LYS A 148 9.84 7.52 14.87
CA LYS A 148 10.36 7.79 13.54
C LYS A 148 10.17 6.59 12.62
N ALA A 149 10.48 5.39 13.11
CA ALA A 149 10.29 4.16 12.38
C ALA A 149 8.81 3.93 12.00
N LEU A 150 7.91 4.09 12.98
CA LEU A 150 6.47 3.96 12.78
C LEU A 150 5.92 5.02 11.83
N ALA A 151 6.32 6.29 11.99
CA ALA A 151 5.90 7.38 11.10
C ALA A 151 6.24 7.10 9.63
N ILE A 152 7.44 6.57 9.36
CA ILE A 152 7.88 6.18 8.02
C ILE A 152 7.08 4.95 7.52
N PHE A 153 6.94 3.93 8.35
CA PHE A 153 6.16 2.73 8.04
C PHE A 153 4.72 3.06 7.62
N ASP A 154 4.00 3.79 8.48
CA ASP A 154 2.60 4.15 8.24
C ASP A 154 2.48 5.06 7.02
N TYR A 155 3.43 5.96 6.80
CA TYR A 155 3.40 6.82 5.61
C TYR A 155 3.57 6.01 4.32
N VAL A 156 4.51 5.07 4.27
CA VAL A 156 4.70 4.20 3.09
C VAL A 156 3.43 3.38 2.84
N HIS A 157 2.86 2.77 3.89
CA HIS A 157 1.61 2.02 3.75
C HIS A 157 0.45 2.88 3.21
N ASP A 158 0.25 4.08 3.78
CA ASP A 158 -0.84 4.98 3.42
C ASP A 158 -0.77 5.52 1.98
N HIS A 159 0.44 5.67 1.44
CA HIS A 159 0.68 6.43 0.21
C HIS A 159 1.27 5.63 -0.94
N LEU A 160 1.75 4.40 -0.70
CA LEU A 160 2.20 3.50 -1.74
C LEU A 160 1.15 2.40 -1.95
N GLY A 161 0.47 2.44 -3.09
CA GLY A 161 -0.58 1.47 -3.41
C GLY A 161 -0.10 0.02 -3.41
N ILE A 162 -1.04 -0.89 -3.22
CA ILE A 162 -0.82 -2.33 -3.33
C ILE A 162 -1.38 -2.79 -4.68
N GLU A 163 -0.53 -3.16 -5.63
CA GLU A 163 -0.98 -3.74 -6.89
C GLU A 163 0.04 -4.72 -7.46
N ALA A 164 -0.48 -5.70 -8.20
CA ALA A 164 0.28 -6.75 -8.89
C ALA A 164 0.99 -6.24 -10.16
N TYR A 165 1.64 -5.08 -10.09
CA TYR A 165 2.48 -4.62 -11.20
C TYR A 165 3.74 -5.48 -11.26
N ARG A 166 4.13 -5.92 -12.46
CA ARG A 166 5.40 -6.63 -12.65
C ARG A 166 6.53 -5.69 -12.23
N SER A 167 7.10 -5.93 -11.05
CA SER A 167 8.26 -5.20 -10.56
C SER A 167 9.32 -5.19 -11.64
N ARG A 168 9.71 -3.97 -12.03
CA ARG A 168 10.89 -3.74 -12.86
C ARG A 168 11.99 -3.24 -11.93
N TRP A 169 13.24 -3.56 -12.24
CA TRP A 169 14.39 -3.26 -11.38
C TRP A 169 14.54 -1.76 -11.02
N ASP A 170 13.88 -0.86 -11.74
CA ASP A 170 13.90 0.57 -11.49
C ASP A 170 12.86 1.07 -10.47
N CYS A 171 11.96 0.20 -9.98
CA CYS A 171 10.95 0.58 -8.98
C CYS A 171 11.43 0.62 -7.52
N PHE A 172 12.72 0.33 -7.28
CA PHE A 172 13.33 0.38 -5.94
C PHE A 172 13.86 1.75 -5.52
N ASP A 173 13.85 2.72 -6.44
CA ASP A 173 14.16 4.11 -6.12
C ASP A 173 12.97 4.73 -5.37
N VAL A 174 13.20 5.25 -4.16
CA VAL A 174 12.15 5.80 -3.28
C VAL A 174 11.36 6.88 -4.02
N TRP A 175 12.04 7.78 -4.73
CA TRP A 175 11.38 8.86 -5.46
C TRP A 175 10.49 8.31 -6.58
N LYS A 176 10.97 7.33 -7.36
CA LYS A 176 10.15 6.69 -8.41
C LYS A 176 8.99 5.88 -7.84
N ALA A 177 9.19 5.20 -6.70
CA ALA A 177 8.13 4.42 -6.04
C ALA A 177 6.90 5.31 -5.78
N PHE A 178 7.09 6.51 -5.23
CA PHE A 178 6.00 7.45 -4.99
C PHE A 178 5.51 8.19 -6.25
N ASN A 179 6.41 8.66 -7.12
CA ASN A 179 6.04 9.57 -8.21
C ASN A 179 5.71 8.89 -9.54
N CYS A 180 6.37 7.78 -9.86
CA CYS A 180 6.23 7.12 -11.16
C CYS A 180 5.29 5.93 -11.11
N TYR A 181 5.38 5.13 -10.05
CA TYR A 181 4.59 3.91 -9.92
C TYR A 181 3.36 4.14 -9.06
N GLY A 182 3.51 4.77 -7.89
CA GLY A 182 2.41 4.95 -6.93
C GLY A 182 1.89 3.63 -6.35
N MET A 183 2.58 2.52 -6.61
CA MET A 183 2.22 1.16 -6.18
C MET A 183 3.41 0.21 -6.28
N GLY A 184 3.36 -0.90 -5.53
CA GLY A 184 4.35 -1.97 -5.65
C GLY A 184 4.01 -3.23 -4.88
N HIS A 185 4.85 -4.26 -5.06
CA HIS A 185 4.82 -5.51 -4.30
C HIS A 185 5.57 -5.38 -2.95
N CYS A 186 5.58 -6.46 -2.17
CA CYS A 186 6.27 -6.55 -0.88
C CYS A 186 7.74 -6.08 -0.95
N GLU A 187 8.43 -6.36 -2.04
CA GLU A 187 9.84 -5.96 -2.27
C GLU A 187 10.03 -4.46 -2.48
N VAL A 188 9.08 -3.79 -3.13
CA VAL A 188 9.12 -2.33 -3.33
C VAL A 188 8.80 -1.65 -2.01
N HIS A 189 7.77 -2.14 -1.31
CA HIS A 189 7.33 -1.66 -0.01
C HIS A 189 8.43 -1.75 1.05
N SER A 190 8.96 -2.96 1.27
CA SER A 190 10.02 -3.21 2.25
C SER A 190 11.30 -2.43 1.92
N ARG A 191 11.67 -2.31 0.64
CA ARG A 191 12.86 -1.55 0.26
C ARG A 191 12.69 -0.05 0.39
N THR A 192 11.50 0.46 0.09
CA THR A 192 11.18 1.88 0.26
C THR A 192 11.21 2.27 1.73
N VAL A 193 10.62 1.45 2.61
CA VAL A 193 10.63 1.72 4.05
C VAL A 193 12.04 1.62 4.65
N ALA A 194 12.82 0.60 4.26
CA ALA A 194 14.21 0.43 4.70
C ALA A 194 15.10 1.61 4.25
N ALA A 195 15.01 2.02 2.99
CA ALA A 195 15.77 3.15 2.48
C ALA A 195 15.41 4.46 3.21
N LEU A 196 14.13 4.69 3.49
CA LEU A 196 13.70 5.86 4.27
C LEU A 196 14.19 5.81 5.72
N TRP A 197 14.22 4.63 6.35
CA TRP A 197 14.81 4.46 7.68
C TRP A 197 16.31 4.73 7.69
N GLU A 198 17.07 4.20 6.71
CA GLU A 198 18.50 4.48 6.57
C GLU A 198 18.76 5.99 6.38
N MET A 199 17.96 6.65 5.54
CA MET A 199 18.02 8.10 5.36
C MET A 199 17.66 8.90 6.62
N ALA A 200 16.96 8.27 7.57
CA ALA A 200 16.55 8.84 8.84
C ALA A 200 17.49 8.45 10.00
N ASP A 201 18.69 8.00 9.65
CA ASP A 201 19.76 7.53 10.54
C ASP A 201 19.38 6.32 11.40
N LEU A 202 18.43 5.50 10.94
CA LEU A 202 18.07 4.24 11.58
C LEU A 202 18.74 3.07 10.86
N ALA A 203 19.42 2.21 11.61
CA ALA A 203 19.95 0.97 11.03
C ALA A 203 18.76 0.10 10.59
N SER A 204 18.75 -0.31 9.32
CA SER A 204 17.68 -1.13 8.76
C SER A 204 18.21 -2.21 7.84
N ILE A 205 17.42 -3.25 7.62
CA ILE A 205 17.70 -4.30 6.64
C ILE A 205 16.42 -4.73 5.94
N GLN A 206 16.52 -5.08 4.66
CA GLN A 206 15.46 -5.82 3.99
C GLN A 206 15.56 -7.31 4.38
N ALA A 207 14.49 -7.84 4.96
CA ALA A 207 14.39 -9.24 5.37
C ALA A 207 13.60 -10.04 4.31
N ASN A 208 14.25 -11.04 3.71
CA ASN A 208 13.52 -12.04 2.92
C ASN A 208 13.03 -13.14 3.86
N VAL A 209 11.73 -13.13 4.11
CA VAL A 209 11.10 -13.97 5.11
C VAL A 209 10.43 -15.18 4.44
N GLY A 210 11.22 -16.24 4.29
CA GLY A 210 10.71 -17.56 3.92
C GLY A 210 10.08 -18.24 5.13
N PHE A 211 8.76 -18.18 5.28
CA PHE A 211 8.08 -18.89 6.35
C PHE A 211 7.96 -20.38 6.01
N LYS A 212 8.81 -21.20 6.65
CA LYS A 212 8.72 -22.66 6.80
C LYS A 212 8.66 -23.51 5.51
N PRO A 213 9.46 -24.59 5.40
CA PRO A 213 9.28 -25.59 4.35
C PRO A 213 7.84 -26.15 4.37
N GLY A 214 7.09 -25.98 3.28
CA GLY A 214 5.73 -26.51 3.11
C GLY A 214 4.58 -25.50 3.26
N LEU A 215 4.87 -24.23 3.57
CA LEU A 215 3.95 -23.12 3.32
C LEU A 215 4.39 -22.46 2.01
N ASP A 216 3.54 -22.46 0.99
CA ASP A 216 3.81 -21.85 -0.32
C ASP A 216 3.83 -20.31 -0.29
N LEU A 217 4.27 -19.70 0.82
CA LEU A 217 4.71 -18.29 0.87
C LEU A 217 6.13 -18.21 0.29
N LEU A 218 6.27 -18.66 -0.96
CA LEU A 218 7.52 -18.56 -1.70
C LEU A 218 7.74 -17.08 -2.04
N ASN A 219 8.70 -16.45 -1.37
CA ASN A 219 9.18 -15.08 -1.54
C ASN A 219 8.24 -13.97 -1.03
N HIS A 220 8.23 -13.77 0.30
CA HIS A 220 7.77 -12.51 0.89
C HIS A 220 8.96 -11.70 1.38
N THR A 221 8.88 -10.38 1.30
CA THR A 221 9.94 -9.48 1.79
C THR A 221 9.34 -8.44 2.71
N MET A 222 9.99 -8.27 3.84
CA MET A 222 9.67 -7.33 4.90
C MET A 222 10.92 -6.49 5.18
N ALA A 223 10.84 -5.55 6.11
CA ALA A 223 12.00 -4.78 6.54
C ALA A 223 12.12 -4.81 8.06
N GLU A 224 13.35 -4.84 8.55
CA GLU A 224 13.65 -4.67 9.98
C GLU A 224 14.35 -3.33 10.21
N VAL A 225 14.06 -2.72 11.36
CA VAL A 225 14.75 -1.53 11.84
C VAL A 225 15.22 -1.73 13.26
N PHE A 226 16.39 -1.18 13.60
CA PHE A 226 16.97 -1.28 14.93
C PHE A 226 16.69 -0.02 15.74
N TYR A 227 16.01 -0.18 16.88
CA TYR A 227 15.84 0.87 17.89
C TYR A 227 15.70 0.20 19.27
N GLU A 228 15.84 0.95 20.36
CA GLU A 228 15.67 0.41 21.73
C GLU A 228 16.48 -0.87 22.03
N ASN A 229 17.65 -1.00 21.38
CA ASN A 229 18.56 -2.15 21.43
C ASN A 229 17.99 -3.47 20.87
N ASN A 230 16.98 -3.42 19.98
CA ASN A 230 16.45 -4.61 19.33
C ASN A 230 16.12 -4.38 17.85
N TRP A 231 16.00 -5.47 17.09
CA TRP A 231 15.47 -5.45 15.72
C TRP A 231 13.95 -5.62 15.75
N HIS A 232 13.27 -4.90 14.86
CA HIS A 232 11.81 -4.85 14.79
C HIS A 232 11.34 -5.06 13.35
N LEU A 233 10.56 -6.11 13.10
CA LEU A 233 10.11 -6.52 11.77
C LEU A 233 8.77 -5.88 11.39
N PHE A 234 8.70 -5.33 10.18
CA PHE A 234 7.51 -4.68 9.63
C PHE A 234 7.17 -5.19 8.23
N ASP A 235 5.88 -5.44 8.01
CA ASP A 235 5.27 -5.71 6.72
C ASP A 235 4.52 -4.48 6.21
N SER A 236 5.22 -3.54 5.56
CA SER A 236 4.59 -2.30 5.07
C SER A 236 3.63 -2.52 3.90
N HIS A 237 3.77 -3.66 3.19
CA HIS A 237 2.83 -4.06 2.15
C HIS A 237 1.52 -4.57 2.76
N GLY A 238 1.58 -5.35 3.83
CA GLY A 238 0.42 -5.86 4.55
C GLY A 238 -0.14 -4.92 5.63
N SER A 239 0.57 -3.83 5.94
CA SER A 239 0.33 -2.97 7.12
C SER A 239 0.48 -3.67 8.47
N ASN A 240 1.33 -4.69 8.59
CA ASN A 240 1.37 -5.52 9.79
C ASN A 240 2.74 -5.48 10.47
N PHE A 241 2.74 -5.76 11.78
CA PHE A 241 3.91 -6.12 12.56
C PHE A 241 3.49 -7.10 13.67
N PHE A 242 4.45 -7.76 14.30
CA PHE A 242 4.18 -8.78 15.31
C PHE A 242 4.56 -8.26 16.69
N LEU A 243 3.65 -8.36 17.65
CA LEU A 243 3.91 -7.92 19.02
C LEU A 243 4.46 -9.06 19.88
N GLY A 244 5.28 -8.72 20.86
CA GLY A 244 5.79 -9.61 21.89
C GLY A 244 4.81 -9.84 23.05
N PRO A 245 5.21 -10.63 24.08
CA PRO A 245 4.35 -10.96 25.23
C PRO A 245 3.78 -9.75 25.96
N ASP A 246 4.49 -8.62 25.92
CA ASP A 246 4.10 -7.36 26.57
C ASP A 246 3.04 -6.56 25.79
N ASN A 247 2.62 -7.05 24.62
CA ASN A 247 1.72 -6.38 23.68
C ASN A 247 2.16 -4.95 23.30
N ARG A 248 3.46 -4.66 23.36
CA ARG A 248 4.02 -3.32 23.12
C ARG A 248 5.25 -3.36 22.23
N THR A 249 6.12 -4.33 22.45
CA THR A 249 7.37 -4.50 21.71
C THR A 249 7.09 -5.17 20.37
N ILE A 250 7.56 -4.56 19.29
CA ILE A 250 7.52 -5.20 17.97
C ILE A 250 8.64 -6.24 17.92
N LEU A 251 8.36 -7.46 17.47
CA LEU A 251 9.35 -8.53 17.39
C LEU A 251 10.17 -8.43 16.10
N GLY A 252 11.46 -8.74 16.20
CA GLY A 252 12.33 -8.96 15.05
C GLY A 252 12.10 -10.33 14.40
N TRP A 253 12.72 -10.53 13.24
CA TRP A 253 12.67 -11.79 12.50
C TRP A 253 13.22 -12.96 13.32
N ARG A 254 14.30 -12.73 14.06
CA ARG A 254 14.96 -13.78 14.84
C ARG A 254 14.05 -14.32 15.93
N GLU A 255 13.37 -13.44 16.66
CA GLU A 255 12.44 -13.83 17.71
C GLU A 255 11.23 -14.59 17.14
N LEU A 256 10.71 -14.16 15.99
CA LEU A 256 9.62 -14.85 15.30
C LEU A 256 10.05 -16.23 14.77
N TRP A 257 11.32 -16.38 14.37
CA TRP A 257 11.88 -17.66 13.96
C TRP A 257 12.03 -18.63 15.13
N GLU A 258 12.49 -18.13 16.29
CA GLU A 258 12.68 -18.93 17.51
C GLU A 258 11.33 -19.27 18.18
N SER A 259 10.33 -18.41 18.03
CA SER A 259 8.98 -18.54 18.61
C SER A 259 7.87 -18.23 17.58
N PRO A 260 7.55 -19.16 16.68
CA PRO A 260 6.54 -18.95 15.63
C PRO A 260 5.11 -18.77 16.15
N GLU A 261 4.82 -19.16 17.40
CA GLU A 261 3.53 -18.96 18.06
C GLU A 261 3.08 -17.49 18.11
N TRP A 262 4.03 -16.53 18.04
CA TRP A 262 3.72 -15.11 18.00
C TRP A 262 3.06 -14.68 16.68
N ILE A 263 3.36 -15.37 15.58
CA ILE A 263 2.72 -15.15 14.28
C ILE A 263 1.26 -15.64 14.34
N GLU A 264 1.02 -16.79 14.96
CA GLU A 264 -0.33 -17.36 15.09
C GLU A 264 -1.23 -16.49 15.96
N ARG A 265 -0.67 -15.90 17.03
CA ARG A 265 -1.38 -14.98 17.93
C ARG A 265 -1.84 -13.71 17.21
N SER A 266 -1.09 -13.27 16.22
CA SER A 266 -1.32 -12.05 15.46
C SER A 266 -2.55 -12.10 14.54
N GLY A 267 -3.20 -13.26 14.40
CA GLY A 267 -4.41 -13.42 13.60
C GLY A 267 -4.14 -13.50 12.09
N PRO A 268 -5.18 -13.65 11.25
CA PRO A 268 -5.02 -13.65 9.81
C PRO A 268 -4.40 -12.33 9.34
N VAL A 269 -3.39 -12.42 8.46
CA VAL A 269 -2.67 -11.32 7.82
C VAL A 269 -3.69 -10.32 7.23
N GLY A 270 -3.94 -9.21 7.94
CA GLY A 270 -5.00 -8.25 7.62
C GLY A 270 -5.64 -7.53 8.82
N ASP A 271 -5.45 -8.00 10.05
CA ASP A 271 -6.08 -7.42 11.26
C ASP A 271 -5.09 -6.73 12.25
N LEU A 272 -3.85 -6.38 11.85
CA LEU A 272 -2.87 -5.77 12.78
C LEU A 272 -2.65 -4.27 12.53
N TYR A 273 -3.32 -3.48 13.37
CA TYR A 273 -2.99 -2.16 13.94
C TYR A 273 -1.93 -1.28 13.24
N SER A 274 -2.39 -0.14 12.70
CA SER A 274 -1.56 1.07 12.59
C SER A 274 -1.58 1.84 13.94
N PRO A 275 -0.44 2.28 14.48
CA PRO A 275 -0.39 3.10 15.70
C PRO A 275 -1.02 4.49 15.54
N PHE A 276 -1.30 4.94 14.31
CA PHE A 276 -1.95 6.24 14.05
C PHE A 276 -3.43 6.12 13.66
N ASP A 277 -4.04 4.93 13.76
CA ASP A 277 -5.48 4.83 13.84
C ASP A 277 -5.93 5.24 15.26
N HIS A 278 -6.19 6.54 15.42
CA HIS A 278 -6.58 7.17 16.69
C HIS A 278 -7.90 6.65 17.28
N THR A 279 -8.58 5.69 16.65
CA THR A 279 -9.86 5.16 17.13
C THR A 279 -9.74 4.01 18.13
N LEU A 280 -8.56 3.41 18.33
CA LEU A 280 -8.43 2.19 19.15
C LEU A 280 -7.40 2.24 20.28
N TRP A 281 -6.65 3.35 20.43
CA TRP A 281 -5.66 3.52 21.50
C TRP A 281 -6.21 4.10 22.82
N MET A 282 -7.52 4.36 22.94
CA MET A 282 -8.12 5.00 24.12
C MET A 282 -9.24 4.24 24.85
N ASP A 283 -9.56 3.00 24.49
CA ASP A 283 -10.46 2.19 25.33
C ASP A 283 -9.65 1.22 26.20
N ASP A 284 -9.05 1.77 27.27
CA ASP A 284 -8.47 1.00 28.39
C ASP A 284 -9.53 0.17 29.16
N GLU A 285 -10.80 0.15 28.75
CA GLU A 285 -11.90 -0.50 29.47
C GLU A 285 -12.31 -1.88 28.93
N LYS A 286 -11.61 -2.46 27.94
CA LYS A 286 -12.08 -3.72 27.30
C LYS A 286 -11.29 -4.99 27.55
N TYR A 287 -10.28 -4.95 28.42
CA TYR A 287 -9.56 -6.16 28.82
C TYR A 287 -9.31 -6.19 30.34
N ASP A 288 -10.41 -6.36 31.09
CA ASP A 288 -10.44 -7.04 32.40
C ASP A 288 -11.06 -8.43 32.24
#